data_AF-A0A553RG51-F1
#
_entry.id   AF-A0A553RG51-F1
#
_cell.length_a   1.000
_cell.length_b   1.000
_cell.length_c   1.000
_cell.angle_alpha   90.00
_cell.angle_beta   90.00
_cell.angle_gamma   90.00
#
_symmetry.space_group_name_H-M   'P 1'
#
loop_
_entity.id
_entity.type
_entity.pdbx_description
1 polymer ?
#
loop_
_entity_poly.entity_id
_entity_poly.type
_entity_poly.pdbx_seq_one_letter_code
_entity_poly.pdbx_strand_id
1 'polypeptide(L)'
;MCRSKLLDSNRQRHGLHSMILVPMSAPGVKKIRPLTVFGQDDAIHGGHFEIHFDNEVIAHWIAECRIAIAETRLLTLHAAYKLDTLGNRAARKEIAMIKVVAGRMASKVVDCTIQVFGGAGLSDDFPLAEMYGYARTLRIADGPDEVHLSSVALLELKDQQKRAQAKL
;
A
#
# COMPACT_ATOMS: atom_id res chain seq x y z
N MET A 1 4.30 11.99 -10.78
CA MET A 1 3.54 12.72 -9.75
C MET A 1 2.55 13.67 -10.42
N CYS A 2 1.28 13.26 -10.56
CA CYS A 2 0.23 14.16 -11.01
C CYS A 2 -0.25 15.01 -9.84
N ARG A 3 -0.23 16.33 -10.07
CA ARG A 3 -0.28 17.44 -9.11
C ARG A 3 -1.54 17.44 -8.24
N SER A 4 -1.38 17.78 -6.97
CA SER A 4 -2.37 18.58 -6.25
C SER A 4 -1.81 19.99 -6.11
N LYS A 5 -2.66 20.99 -6.37
CA LYS A 5 -2.33 22.41 -6.28
C LYS A 5 -2.00 22.77 -4.83
N LEU A 6 -0.76 23.16 -4.56
CA LEU A 6 -0.32 24.18 -3.61
C LEU A 6 1.16 24.47 -3.94
N LEU A 7 1.41 25.52 -4.72
CA LEU A 7 2.76 26.03 -4.98
C LEU A 7 3.19 26.80 -3.73
N ASP A 8 3.92 26.13 -2.85
CA ASP A 8 4.73 26.83 -1.85
C ASP A 8 5.86 27.54 -2.59
N SER A 9 5.80 28.87 -2.66
CA SER A 9 6.73 29.72 -3.41
C SER A 9 8.14 29.74 -2.84
N ASN A 10 8.37 29.06 -1.70
CA ASN A 10 9.62 29.10 -0.95
C ASN A 10 10.53 27.86 -1.13
N ARG A 11 10.17 26.89 -1.99
CA ARG A 11 11.05 25.74 -2.26
C ARG A 11 12.22 26.10 -3.18
N GLN A 12 13.45 25.83 -2.72
CA GLN A 12 14.64 25.90 -3.57
C GLN A 12 14.50 24.96 -4.77
N ARG A 13 14.63 25.51 -5.99
CA ARG A 13 14.50 24.80 -7.28
C ARG A 13 15.31 23.50 -7.37
N HIS A 14 16.41 23.40 -6.64
CA HIS A 14 17.32 22.27 -6.65
C HIS A 14 16.85 21.06 -5.82
N GLY A 15 15.87 21.21 -4.93
CA GLY A 15 15.31 20.12 -4.10
C GLY A 15 14.12 19.37 -4.72
N LEU A 16 13.86 19.56 -6.02
CA LEU A 16 12.67 19.03 -6.71
C LEU A 16 12.92 17.73 -7.48
N HIS A 17 14.11 17.14 -7.36
CA HIS A 17 14.50 15.92 -8.07
C HIS A 17 14.74 14.80 -7.07
N SER A 18 14.20 13.62 -7.37
CA SER A 18 14.47 12.38 -6.63
C SER A 18 14.96 11.31 -7.59
N MET A 19 15.66 10.32 -7.04
CA MET A 19 16.13 9.14 -7.77
C MET A 19 15.32 7.93 -7.32
N ILE A 20 14.83 7.15 -8.26
CA ILE A 20 14.09 5.92 -8.00
C ILE A 20 14.60 4.81 -8.90
N LEU A 21 14.76 3.62 -8.32
CA LEU A 21 15.08 2.41 -9.08
C LEU A 21 13.81 1.87 -9.72
N VAL A 22 13.84 1.66 -11.04
CA VAL A 22 12.72 1.08 -11.80
C VAL A 22 13.21 -0.18 -12.52
N PRO A 23 12.64 -1.37 -12.23
CA PRO A 23 12.96 -2.57 -12.98
C PRO A 23 12.64 -2.41 -14.48
N MET A 24 13.52 -2.85 -15.37
CA MET A 24 13.31 -2.73 -16.82
C MET A 24 12.14 -3.58 -17.36
N SER A 25 11.69 -4.58 -16.58
CA SER A 25 10.51 -5.39 -16.86
C SER A 25 9.20 -4.78 -16.35
N ALA A 26 9.26 -3.61 -15.68
CA ALA A 26 8.08 -3.00 -15.09
C ALA A 26 7.08 -2.56 -16.19
N PRO A 27 5.78 -2.82 -16.02
CA PRO A 27 4.74 -2.34 -16.93
C PRO A 27 4.84 -0.82 -17.13
N GLY A 28 4.77 -0.37 -18.39
CA GLY A 28 4.90 1.04 -18.76
C GLY A 28 6.34 1.50 -19.06
N VAL A 29 7.37 0.69 -18.77
CA VAL A 29 8.75 0.95 -19.24
C VAL A 29 8.89 0.45 -20.67
N LYS A 30 9.02 1.36 -21.63
CA LYS A 30 9.12 1.03 -23.06
C LYS A 30 10.47 1.46 -23.61
N LYS A 31 11.29 0.50 -24.05
CA LYS A 31 12.43 0.78 -24.92
C LYS A 31 11.91 1.11 -26.31
N ILE A 32 12.02 2.36 -26.71
CA ILE A 32 11.43 2.83 -27.96
C ILE A 32 12.34 2.52 -29.14
N ARG A 33 13.61 2.91 -29.04
CA ARG A 33 14.59 2.69 -30.10
C ARG A 33 16.03 2.83 -29.60
N PRO A 34 16.99 2.18 -30.27
CA PRO A 34 18.41 2.47 -30.10
C PRO A 34 18.77 3.84 -30.69
N LEU A 35 19.84 4.44 -30.18
CA LEU A 35 20.40 5.72 -30.59
C LEU A 35 21.85 5.51 -31.04
N THR A 36 22.24 6.19 -32.11
CA THR A 36 23.62 6.17 -32.62
C THR A 36 24.39 7.40 -32.16
N VAL A 37 25.65 7.22 -31.79
CA VAL A 37 26.61 8.29 -31.50
C VAL A 37 27.61 8.33 -32.65
N PHE A 38 27.64 9.42 -33.43
CA PHE A 38 28.44 9.56 -34.66
C PHE A 38 28.27 8.40 -35.67
N GLY A 39 27.07 7.83 -35.75
CA GLY A 39 26.76 6.73 -36.68
C GLY A 39 27.12 5.33 -36.17
N GLN A 40 27.68 5.19 -34.96
CA GLN A 40 27.90 3.91 -34.30
C GLN A 40 26.82 3.65 -33.24
N ASP A 41 26.34 2.40 -33.14
CA ASP A 41 25.25 1.97 -32.25
C ASP A 41 25.71 1.44 -30.89
N ASP A 42 27.03 1.31 -30.70
CA ASP A 42 27.68 0.81 -29.50
C ASP A 42 27.14 -0.54 -29.00
N ALA A 43 26.75 -1.43 -29.93
CA ALA A 43 26.10 -2.69 -29.62
C ALA A 43 26.90 -3.60 -28.67
N ILE A 44 28.24 -3.54 -28.73
CA ILE A 44 29.14 -4.36 -27.89
C ILE A 44 29.03 -4.05 -26.39
N HIS A 45 28.62 -2.83 -26.02
CA HIS A 45 28.41 -2.42 -24.62
C HIS A 45 26.91 -2.38 -24.24
N GLY A 46 26.03 -2.83 -25.15
CA GLY A 46 24.59 -2.83 -24.93
C GLY A 46 23.85 -1.59 -25.44
N GLY A 47 24.55 -0.65 -26.10
CA GLY A 47 23.98 0.49 -26.82
C GLY A 47 23.36 1.60 -25.98
N HIS A 48 22.81 2.61 -26.65
CA HIS A 48 22.07 3.72 -26.05
C HIS A 48 20.62 3.69 -26.51
N PHE A 49 19.68 3.94 -25.60
CA PHE A 49 18.25 3.77 -25.91
C PHE A 49 17.43 4.96 -25.46
N GLU A 50 16.42 5.29 -26.27
CA GLU A 50 15.29 6.11 -25.85
C GLU A 50 14.32 5.22 -25.05
N ILE A 51 14.04 5.62 -23.81
CA ILE A 51 13.12 4.90 -22.93
C ILE A 51 11.97 5.83 -22.57
N HIS A 52 10.75 5.42 -22.88
CA HIS A 52 9.53 6.09 -22.41
C HIS A 52 9.01 5.40 -21.16
N PHE A 53 8.53 6.21 -20.22
CA PHE A 53 7.82 5.76 -19.04
C PHE A 53 6.35 6.16 -19.18
N ASP A 54 5.56 5.27 -19.76
CA ASP A 54 4.11 5.43 -19.86
C ASP A 54 3.50 5.04 -18.51
N ASN A 55 3.35 6.02 -17.63
CA ASN A 55 3.09 5.83 -16.20
C ASN A 55 1.83 5.01 -15.87
N GLU A 56 2.01 3.78 -15.38
CA GLU A 56 0.96 3.03 -14.66
C GLU A 56 1.39 2.58 -13.26
N VAL A 57 2.68 2.31 -12.99
CA VAL A 57 3.09 1.68 -11.72
C VAL A 57 2.73 2.52 -10.48
N ILE A 58 3.06 3.81 -10.46
CA ILE A 58 2.71 4.70 -9.33
C ILE A 58 1.19 4.97 -9.32
N ALA A 59 0.55 5.05 -10.49
CA ALA A 59 -0.89 5.25 -10.57
C ALA A 59 -1.67 4.05 -10.01
N HIS A 60 -1.21 2.83 -10.30
CA HIS A 60 -1.73 1.59 -9.74
C HIS A 60 -1.53 1.55 -8.23
N TRP A 61 -0.37 1.93 -7.70
CA TRP A 61 -0.18 2.01 -6.25
C TRP A 61 -1.12 3.02 -5.58
N ILE A 62 -1.36 4.17 -6.21
CA ILE A 62 -2.32 5.15 -5.71
C ILE A 62 -3.74 4.55 -5.72
N ALA A 63 -4.13 3.87 -6.81
CA ALA A 63 -5.43 3.22 -6.92
C ALA A 63 -5.61 2.11 -5.87
N GLU A 64 -4.63 1.22 -5.73
CA GLU A 64 -4.55 0.16 -4.72
C GLU A 64 -4.68 0.72 -3.30
N CYS A 65 -3.93 1.79 -2.99
CA CYS A 65 -4.03 2.44 -1.68
C CYS A 65 -5.43 3.00 -1.45
N ARG A 66 -6.04 3.65 -2.46
CA ARG A 66 -7.41 4.17 -2.35
C ARG A 66 -8.43 3.06 -2.10
N ILE A 67 -8.33 1.95 -2.82
CA ILE A 67 -9.22 0.78 -2.67
C ILE A 67 -9.07 0.21 -1.25
N ALA A 68 -7.84 -0.11 -0.82
CA ALA A 68 -7.59 -0.68 0.49
C ALA A 68 -8.06 0.22 1.64
N ILE A 69 -7.87 1.54 1.51
CA ILE A 69 -8.36 2.54 2.47
C ILE A 69 -9.89 2.58 2.50
N ALA A 70 -10.57 2.41 1.36
CA ALA A 70 -12.03 2.39 1.30
C ALA A 70 -12.60 1.12 1.93
N GLU A 71 -12.06 -0.05 1.59
CA GLU A 71 -12.45 -1.35 2.15
C GLU A 71 -12.26 -1.37 3.67
N THR A 72 -11.10 -0.93 4.14
CA THR A 72 -10.79 -0.89 5.58
C THR A 72 -11.73 0.07 6.31
N ARG A 73 -12.02 1.24 5.74
CA ARG A 73 -12.96 2.20 6.34
C ARG A 73 -14.37 1.62 6.48
N LEU A 74 -14.86 0.95 5.44
CA LEU A 74 -16.18 0.33 5.49
C LEU A 74 -16.23 -0.79 6.52
N LEU A 75 -15.17 -1.61 6.63
CA LEU A 75 -15.07 -2.65 7.64
C LEU A 75 -15.00 -2.07 9.06
N THR A 76 -14.29 -0.96 9.27
CA THR A 76 -14.29 -0.23 10.54
C THR A 76 -15.70 0.24 10.91
N LEU A 77 -16.40 0.89 9.98
CA LEU A 77 -17.76 1.37 10.21
C LEU A 77 -18.75 0.22 10.46
N HIS A 78 -18.57 -0.91 9.77
CA HIS A 78 -19.37 -2.11 10.03
C HIS A 78 -19.11 -2.68 11.43
N ALA A 79 -17.85 -2.74 11.87
CA ALA A 79 -17.52 -3.16 13.23
C ALA A 79 -18.10 -2.21 14.29
N ALA A 80 -18.02 -0.90 14.06
CA ALA A 80 -18.62 0.11 14.93
C ALA A 80 -20.15 -0.04 14.99
N TYR A 81 -20.82 -0.19 13.85
CA TYR A 81 -22.26 -0.43 13.81
C TYR A 81 -22.66 -1.69 14.59
N LYS A 82 -21.92 -2.79 14.44
CA LYS A 82 -22.15 -4.03 15.20
C LYS A 82 -21.94 -3.82 16.70
N LEU A 83 -20.95 -3.03 17.10
CA LEU A 83 -20.72 -2.66 18.49
C LEU A 83 -21.89 -1.88 19.06
N ASP A 84 -22.35 -0.86 18.35
CA ASP A 84 -23.43 0.02 18.79
C ASP A 84 -24.78 -0.72 18.90
N THR A 85 -25.03 -1.66 17.98
CA THR A 85 -26.34 -2.35 17.89
C THR A 85 -26.42 -3.67 18.66
N LEU A 86 -25.31 -4.40 18.81
CA LEU A 86 -25.29 -5.75 19.39
C LEU A 86 -24.34 -5.88 20.60
N GLY A 87 -23.52 -4.87 20.87
CA GLY A 87 -22.55 -4.86 21.95
C GLY A 87 -21.27 -5.69 21.68
N ASN A 88 -20.29 -5.52 22.57
CA ASN A 88 -18.92 -6.02 22.41
C ASN A 88 -18.81 -7.53 22.15
N ARG A 89 -19.63 -8.35 22.83
CA ARG A 89 -19.52 -9.81 22.72
C ARG A 89 -19.95 -10.31 21.35
N ALA A 90 -21.01 -9.72 20.77
CA ALA A 90 -21.54 -10.09 19.47
C ALA A 90 -20.67 -9.56 18.32
N ALA A 91 -20.09 -8.36 18.47
CA ALA A 91 -19.23 -7.73 17.47
C ALA A 91 -17.78 -8.26 17.46
N ARG A 92 -17.44 -9.24 18.30
CA ARG A 92 -16.06 -9.74 18.47
C ARG A 92 -15.43 -10.19 17.16
N LYS A 93 -16.22 -10.80 16.26
CA LYS A 93 -15.73 -11.27 14.96
C LYS A 93 -15.29 -10.09 14.10
N GLU A 94 -16.13 -9.06 13.99
CA GLU A 94 -15.85 -7.85 13.24
C GLU A 94 -14.68 -7.04 13.80
N ILE A 95 -14.56 -6.94 15.12
CA ILE A 95 -13.40 -6.30 15.79
C ILE A 95 -12.11 -7.03 15.43
N ALA A 96 -12.10 -8.36 15.51
CA ALA A 96 -10.92 -9.16 15.17
C ALA A 96 -10.55 -9.02 13.67
N MET A 97 -11.55 -9.01 12.78
CA MET A 97 -11.32 -8.79 11.34
C MET A 97 -10.68 -7.42 11.08
N ILE A 98 -11.24 -6.33 11.62
CA ILE A 98 -10.70 -4.99 11.36
C ILE A 98 -9.30 -4.81 11.97
N LYS A 99 -9.03 -5.41 13.14
CA LYS A 99 -7.70 -5.35 13.78
C LYS A 99 -6.60 -5.90 12.89
N VAL A 100 -6.86 -7.00 12.16
CA VAL A 100 -5.90 -7.58 11.21
C VAL A 100 -5.77 -6.71 9.96
N VAL A 101 -6.90 -6.33 9.36
CA VAL A 101 -6.92 -5.64 8.06
C VAL A 101 -6.32 -4.23 8.18
N ALA A 102 -6.66 -3.48 9.22
CA ALA A 102 -6.20 -2.11 9.39
C ALA A 102 -4.67 -2.01 9.52
N GLY A 103 -4.05 -2.88 10.32
CA GLY A 103 -2.59 -2.90 10.48
C GLY A 103 -1.86 -3.21 9.17
N ARG A 104 -2.34 -4.21 8.42
CA ARG A 104 -1.76 -4.59 7.12
C ARG A 104 -1.92 -3.50 6.06
N MET A 105 -3.11 -2.91 5.98
CA MET A 105 -3.40 -1.80 5.08
C MET A 105 -2.47 -0.61 5.36
N ALA A 106 -2.36 -0.20 6.63
CA ALA A 106 -1.51 0.92 7.02
C ALA A 106 -0.04 0.66 6.66
N SER A 107 0.50 -0.53 6.97
CA SER A 107 1.87 -0.88 6.58
C SER A 107 2.07 -0.84 5.06
N LYS A 108 1.17 -1.40 4.26
CA LYS A 108 1.27 -1.41 2.78
C LYS A 108 1.27 0.01 2.22
N VAL A 109 0.35 0.87 2.67
CA VAL A 109 0.23 2.25 2.17
C VAL A 109 1.49 3.06 2.49
N VAL A 110 2.01 2.95 3.72
CA VAL A 110 3.21 3.68 4.12
C VAL A 110 4.44 3.15 3.37
N ASP A 111 4.59 1.84 3.22
CA ASP A 111 5.71 1.23 2.50
C ASP A 111 5.73 1.64 1.01
N CYS A 112 4.58 1.61 0.33
CA CYS A 112 4.46 2.15 -1.02
C CYS A 112 4.86 3.63 -1.09
N THR A 113 4.55 4.40 -0.04
CA THR A 113 4.92 5.82 0.04
C THR A 113 6.44 5.97 0.23
N ILE A 114 7.07 5.21 1.12
CA ILE A 114 8.54 5.18 1.28
C ILE A 114 9.20 4.92 -0.08
N GLN A 115 8.72 3.92 -0.83
CA GLN A 115 9.25 3.58 -2.14
C GLN A 115 9.13 4.74 -3.16
N VAL A 116 8.01 5.48 -3.15
CA VAL A 116 7.81 6.66 -4.02
C VAL A 116 8.78 7.79 -3.68
N PHE A 117 9.16 7.95 -2.42
CA PHE A 117 10.11 8.96 -1.96
C PHE A 117 11.58 8.50 -2.08
N GLY A 118 11.83 7.23 -2.44
CA GLY A 118 13.18 6.68 -2.56
C GLY A 118 13.93 6.74 -1.23
N GLY A 119 15.24 7.04 -1.27
CA GLY A 119 16.07 7.13 -0.06
C GLY A 119 15.56 8.17 0.95
N ALA A 120 14.90 9.24 0.50
CA ALA A 120 14.33 10.24 1.40
C ALA A 120 13.17 9.69 2.24
N GLY A 121 12.47 8.66 1.77
CA GLY A 121 11.40 8.00 2.54
C GLY A 121 11.90 7.24 3.77
N LEU A 122 13.21 6.96 3.83
CA LEU A 122 13.87 6.32 4.98
C LEU A 122 14.57 7.34 5.91
N SER A 123 14.57 8.62 5.54
CA SER A 123 15.23 9.70 6.29
C SER A 123 14.26 10.42 7.22
N ASP A 124 14.81 11.25 8.11
CA ASP A 124 14.04 12.10 9.01
C ASP A 124 13.41 13.33 8.30
N ASP A 125 13.68 13.53 7.00
CA ASP A 125 13.06 14.59 6.20
C ASP A 125 11.54 14.37 6.03
N PHE A 126 11.08 13.12 6.20
CA PHE A 126 9.68 12.73 6.11
C PHE A 126 9.30 11.79 7.27
N PRO A 127 8.07 11.87 7.79
CA PRO A 127 7.62 11.02 8.90
C PRO A 127 7.38 9.55 8.51
N LEU A 128 7.78 9.13 7.30
CA LEU A 128 7.38 7.85 6.72
C LEU A 128 7.99 6.64 7.43
N ALA A 129 9.25 6.73 7.84
CA ALA A 129 9.91 5.67 8.61
C ALA A 129 9.24 5.46 9.99
N GLU A 130 8.93 6.55 10.69
CA GLU A 130 8.19 6.52 11.97
C GLU A 130 6.80 5.92 11.79
N MET A 131 6.05 6.39 10.78
CA MET A 131 4.72 5.89 10.45
C MET A 131 4.74 4.38 10.15
N TYR A 132 5.75 3.89 9.43
CA TYR A 132 5.89 2.46 9.13
C TYR A 132 6.18 1.66 10.39
N GLY A 133 7.08 2.18 11.25
CA GLY A 133 7.35 1.61 12.57
C GLY A 133 6.08 1.46 13.40
N TYR A 134 5.28 2.52 13.51
CA TYR A 134 4.00 2.50 14.23
C TYR A 134 2.99 1.54 13.60
N ALA A 135 2.79 1.56 12.28
CA ALA A 135 1.91 0.63 11.60
C ALA A 135 2.32 -0.84 11.84
N ARG A 136 3.63 -1.10 11.88
CA ARG A 136 4.17 -2.44 12.14
C ARG A 136 3.93 -2.89 13.58
N THR A 137 3.98 -1.99 14.57
CA THR A 137 3.70 -2.34 15.98
C THR A 137 2.24 -2.72 16.18
N LEU A 138 1.30 -2.09 15.46
CA LEU A 138 -0.13 -2.40 15.52
C LEU A 138 -0.47 -3.83 15.07
N ARG A 139 0.43 -4.51 14.35
CA ARG A 139 0.29 -5.93 14.00
C ARG A 139 0.66 -6.88 15.15
N ILE A 140 1.07 -6.34 16.29
CA ILE A 140 1.47 -7.08 17.50
C ILE A 140 0.69 -6.57 18.72
N ALA A 141 0.65 -5.24 18.91
CA ALA A 141 -0.10 -4.58 19.98
C ALA A 141 -1.58 -4.99 19.96
N ASP A 142 -2.21 -5.12 21.12
CA ASP A 142 -3.60 -5.60 21.26
C ASP A 142 -3.90 -6.94 20.57
N GLY A 143 -2.89 -7.82 20.55
CA GLY A 143 -2.95 -9.16 19.98
C GLY A 143 -2.38 -9.20 18.55
N PRO A 144 -1.46 -10.15 18.28
CA PRO A 144 -0.86 -10.28 16.96
C PRO A 144 -1.88 -10.80 15.93
N ASP A 145 -1.61 -10.52 14.66
CA ASP A 145 -2.48 -10.90 13.53
C ASP A 145 -2.93 -12.38 13.61
N GLU A 146 -2.03 -13.29 13.94
CA GLU A 146 -2.25 -14.74 13.95
C GLU A 146 -3.28 -15.18 15.00
N VAL A 147 -3.32 -14.49 16.14
CA VAL A 147 -4.29 -14.75 17.21
C VAL A 147 -5.68 -14.30 16.79
N HIS A 148 -5.79 -13.14 16.14
CA HIS A 148 -7.06 -12.64 15.61
C HIS A 148 -7.56 -13.48 14.44
N LEU A 149 -6.67 -13.90 13.53
CA LEU A 149 -7.01 -14.82 12.43
C LEU A 149 -7.57 -16.15 12.94
N SER A 150 -6.93 -16.74 13.95
CA SER A 150 -7.41 -17.97 14.59
C SER A 150 -8.81 -17.80 15.19
N SER A 151 -9.04 -16.65 15.85
CA SER A 151 -10.34 -16.31 16.42
C SER A 151 -11.43 -16.14 15.35
N VAL A 152 -11.12 -15.44 14.25
CA VAL A 152 -12.03 -15.27 13.11
C VAL A 152 -12.38 -16.62 12.49
N ALA A 153 -11.38 -17.49 12.27
CA ALA A 153 -11.59 -18.82 11.69
C ALA A 153 -12.54 -19.67 12.56
N LEU A 154 -12.32 -19.69 13.87
CA LEU A 154 -13.18 -20.43 14.80
C LEU A 154 -14.62 -19.92 14.81
N LEU A 155 -14.81 -18.59 14.75
CA LEU A 155 -16.14 -17.99 14.72
C LEU A 155 -16.85 -18.24 13.37
N GLU A 156 -16.12 -18.15 12.26
CA GLU A 156 -16.64 -18.47 10.93
C GLU A 156 -17.12 -19.93 10.85
N LEU A 157 -16.33 -20.89 11.31
CA LEU A 157 -16.72 -22.30 11.30
C LEU A 157 -17.98 -22.57 12.13
N LYS A 158 -18.10 -21.93 13.30
CA LYS A 158 -19.31 -22.04 14.13
C LYS A 158 -20.54 -21.46 13.43
N ASP A 159 -20.41 -20.33 12.75
CA ASP A 159 -21.50 -19.73 11.98
C ASP A 159 -21.92 -20.61 10.81
N GLN A 160 -20.96 -21.19 10.08
CA GLN A 160 -21.23 -22.11 8.97
C GLN A 160 -21.90 -23.39 9.45
N GLN A 161 -21.46 -23.97 10.58
CA GLN A 161 -22.08 -25.16 11.15
C GLN A 161 -23.54 -24.89 11.53
N LYS A 162 -23.84 -23.76 12.18
CA LYS A 162 -25.21 -23.37 12.53
C LYS A 162 -26.09 -23.21 11.27
N ARG A 163 -25.55 -22.60 10.22
CA ARG A 163 -26.26 -22.44 8.94
C ARG A 163 -26.53 -23.77 8.25
N ALA A 164 -25.58 -24.71 8.31
CA ALA A 164 -25.76 -26.05 7.75
C ALA A 164 -26.85 -26.83 8.51
N GLN A 165 -26.84 -26.76 9.84
CA GLN A 165 -27.86 -27.39 10.69
C GLN A 165 -29.25 -26.81 10.46
N ALA A 166 -29.37 -25.50 10.22
CA ALA A 166 -30.65 -24.86 9.94
C ALA A 166 -31.25 -25.20 8.56
N LYS A 167 -30.49 -25.87 7.68
CA LYS A 167 -30.93 -26.32 6.35
C LYS A 167 -31.36 -27.78 6.31
N LEU A 168 -31.13 -28.53 7.38
CA LEU A 168 -31.58 -29.91 7.59
C LEU A 168 -32.92 -29.91 8.31
#